data_AF-A0A820TCA1-F1
#
_entry.id   AF-A0A820TCA1-F1
#
_cell.length_a   1.000
_cell.length_b   1.000
_cell.length_c   1.000
_cell.angle_alpha   90.00
_cell.angle_beta   90.00
_cell.angle_gamma   90.00
#
_symmetry.space_group_name_H-M   'P 1'
#
loop_
_entity.id
_entity.type
_entity.pdbx_description
1 polymer ?
#
loop_
_entity_poly.entity_id
_entity_poly.type
_entity_poly.pdbx_seq_one_letter_code
_entity_poly.pdbx_strand_id
1 'polypeptide(L)'
;MLKYYKFSFFDPEWRIALSIAINEQFSSIKYLVIDHCCTLDEIITIFSSTPQLRRLTCKQVEESKKYIVNDVLKMIFNLTRISIAKCYANFDELEMFISKVSLQLQVLRINTFRDVAYLDANRWERIISKHLLYLNIFEFKHEESIDKDFEASVYHEKLNGFNSLF
;
A
#
# COMPACT_ATOMS: atom_id res chain seq x y z
N MET A 1 -3.39 26.93 -7.14
CA MET A 1 -2.85 25.86 -6.27
C MET A 1 -3.33 24.51 -6.78
N LEU A 2 -2.41 23.61 -7.15
CA LEU A 2 -2.73 22.32 -7.78
C LEU A 2 -3.15 21.29 -6.70
N LYS A 3 -4.42 20.85 -6.71
CA LYS A 3 -4.98 19.92 -5.69
C LYS A 3 -4.88 18.45 -6.10
N TYR A 4 -4.73 18.19 -7.39
CA TYR A 4 -4.73 16.86 -8.01
C TYR A 4 -3.50 16.73 -8.90
N TYR A 5 -2.79 15.61 -8.77
CA TYR A 5 -1.64 15.32 -9.60
C TYR A 5 -1.64 13.84 -10.01
N LYS A 6 -1.40 13.59 -11.30
CA LYS A 6 -1.22 12.27 -11.87
C LYS A 6 0.20 12.20 -12.42
N PHE A 7 1.00 11.27 -11.90
CA PHE A 7 2.34 10.99 -12.40
C PHE A 7 2.30 9.70 -13.21
N SER A 8 2.41 9.82 -14.53
CA SER A 8 2.45 8.71 -15.48
C SER A 8 3.75 8.77 -16.27
N PHE A 9 4.55 7.71 -16.18
CA PHE A 9 5.71 7.49 -17.04
C PHE A 9 5.52 6.17 -17.76
N PHE A 10 5.86 6.15 -19.05
CA PHE A 10 5.83 4.95 -19.89
C PHE A 10 7.27 4.50 -20.12
N ASP A 11 7.93 4.04 -19.06
CA ASP A 11 9.21 3.35 -19.18
C ASP A 11 9.31 2.29 -18.06
N PRO A 12 9.39 0.98 -18.39
CA PRO A 12 9.45 -0.09 -17.40
C PRO A 12 10.75 -0.15 -16.60
N GLU A 13 11.80 0.57 -16.99
CA GLU A 13 13.13 0.47 -16.33
C GLU A 13 13.43 1.61 -15.35
N TRP A 14 12.58 2.65 -15.28
CA TRP A 14 12.91 3.86 -14.54
C TRP A 14 12.25 3.88 -13.16
N ARG A 15 13.08 3.72 -12.13
CA ARG A 15 12.72 4.06 -10.74
C ARG A 15 12.74 5.57 -10.59
N ILE A 16 11.74 6.15 -9.94
CA ILE A 16 11.81 7.59 -9.63
C ILE A 16 12.86 7.77 -8.53
N ALA A 17 13.95 8.47 -8.85
CA ALA A 17 14.84 9.01 -7.84
C ALA A 17 14.11 10.14 -7.09
N LEU A 18 13.33 9.77 -6.07
CA LEU A 18 12.68 10.73 -5.18
C LEU A 18 13.68 11.17 -4.12
N SER A 19 13.99 12.47 -4.09
CA SER A 19 14.73 13.07 -2.99
C SER A 19 13.76 13.45 -1.87
N ILE A 20 14.20 13.26 -0.62
CA ILE A 20 13.50 13.79 0.54
C ILE A 20 13.53 15.32 0.44
N ALA A 21 12.37 15.97 0.62
CA ALA A 21 12.29 17.42 0.59
C ALA A 21 13.05 18.01 1.79
N ILE A 22 14.21 18.59 1.54
CA ILE A 22 15.13 19.13 2.57
C ILE A 22 14.79 20.59 2.94
N ASN A 23 13.98 21.28 2.13
CA ASN A 23 13.79 22.74 2.20
C ASN A 23 12.36 23.17 2.59
N GLU A 24 11.60 22.35 3.33
CA GLU A 24 10.26 22.68 3.87
C GLU A 24 9.19 23.13 2.83
N GLN A 25 9.47 23.06 1.54
CA GLN A 25 8.48 23.30 0.48
C GLN A 25 7.56 22.08 0.34
N PHE A 26 6.57 22.03 1.23
CA PHE A 26 5.54 21.01 1.18
C PHE A 26 4.58 21.24 0.02
N SER A 27 4.27 20.15 -0.68
CA SER A 27 3.26 20.16 -1.72
C SER A 27 1.85 20.27 -1.13
N SER A 28 0.99 21.01 -1.82
CA SER A 28 -0.45 21.14 -1.50
C SER A 28 -1.31 20.02 -2.12
N ILE A 29 -0.68 19.00 -2.73
CA ILE A 29 -1.36 17.87 -3.35
C ILE A 29 -2.20 17.12 -2.31
N LYS A 30 -3.48 16.91 -2.65
CA LYS A 30 -4.43 16.14 -1.82
C LYS A 30 -4.75 14.78 -2.43
N TYR A 31 -4.58 14.66 -3.74
CA TYR A 31 -4.89 13.45 -4.51
C TYR A 31 -3.71 13.14 -5.42
N LEU A 32 -3.11 11.98 -5.21
CA LEU A 32 -1.98 11.50 -6.02
C LEU A 32 -2.33 10.17 -6.67
N VAL A 33 -2.12 10.12 -7.98
CA VAL A 33 -2.15 8.88 -8.76
C VAL A 33 -0.76 8.60 -9.30
N ILE A 34 -0.20 7.46 -8.91
CA ILE A 34 1.07 6.91 -9.38
C ILE A 34 0.72 5.86 -10.43
N ASP A 35 0.79 6.24 -11.70
CA ASP A 35 0.42 5.40 -12.85
C ASP A 35 1.66 4.70 -13.45
N HIS A 36 2.57 4.26 -12.59
CA HIS A 36 3.81 3.53 -12.90
C HIS A 36 4.21 2.67 -11.69
N CYS A 37 5.27 1.88 -11.81
CA CYS A 37 5.76 1.02 -10.73
C CYS A 37 6.50 1.85 -9.67
N CYS A 38 6.14 1.68 -8.40
CA CYS A 38 6.86 2.29 -7.27
C CYS A 38 7.09 1.28 -6.15
N THR A 39 7.94 1.59 -5.17
CA THR A 39 8.08 0.78 -3.94
C THR A 39 7.35 1.44 -2.75
N LEU A 40 7.13 0.68 -1.68
CA LEU A 40 6.58 1.23 -0.43
C LEU A 40 7.49 2.34 0.17
N ASP A 41 8.81 2.22 0.01
CA ASP A 41 9.78 3.25 0.44
C ASP A 41 9.67 4.55 -0.35
N GLU A 42 9.47 4.45 -1.67
CA GLU A 42 9.24 5.60 -2.52
C GLU A 42 7.93 6.30 -2.13
N ILE A 43 6.88 5.54 -1.81
CA ILE A 43 5.61 6.08 -1.31
C ILE A 43 5.80 6.83 0.01
N ILE A 44 6.53 6.25 0.98
CA ILE A 44 6.84 6.92 2.24
C ILE A 44 7.61 8.22 1.99
N THR A 45 8.58 8.19 1.07
CA THR A 45 9.34 9.37 0.67
C THR A 45 8.43 10.47 0.11
N ILE A 46 7.47 10.11 -0.75
CA ILE A 46 6.46 11.05 -1.26
C ILE A 46 5.69 11.68 -0.10
N PHE A 47 5.23 10.87 0.85
CA PHE A 47 4.44 11.38 1.97
C PHE A 47 5.18 12.45 2.79
N SER A 48 6.50 12.34 2.92
CA SER A 48 7.33 13.37 3.57
C SER A 48 7.23 14.75 2.91
N SER A 49 6.98 14.77 1.60
CA SER A 49 6.85 15.99 0.80
C SER A 49 5.38 16.42 0.58
N THR A 50 4.40 15.58 0.94
CA THR A 50 2.97 15.80 0.67
C THR A 50 2.12 15.64 1.94
N PRO A 51 2.30 16.48 2.99
CA PRO A 51 1.59 16.31 4.27
C PRO A 51 0.06 16.51 4.18
N GLN A 52 -0.42 17.16 3.12
CA GLN A 52 -1.86 17.34 2.87
C GLN A 52 -2.49 16.20 2.06
N LEU A 53 -1.72 15.18 1.70
CA LEU A 53 -2.21 14.07 0.88
C LEU A 53 -3.33 13.32 1.60
N ARG A 54 -4.46 13.18 0.92
CA ARG A 54 -5.67 12.51 1.43
C ARG A 54 -5.96 11.21 0.71
N ARG A 55 -5.57 11.09 -0.56
CA ARG A 55 -5.78 9.87 -1.34
C ARG A 55 -4.55 9.55 -2.17
N LEU A 56 -4.15 8.29 -2.09
CA LEU A 56 -3.12 7.69 -2.92
C LEU A 56 -3.75 6.58 -3.77
N THR A 57 -3.40 6.53 -5.04
CA THR A 57 -3.70 5.41 -5.93
C THR A 57 -2.43 5.00 -6.65
N CYS A 58 -2.02 3.75 -6.51
CA CYS A 58 -0.86 3.19 -7.17
C CYS A 58 -1.31 2.12 -8.16
N LYS A 59 -0.78 2.20 -9.38
CA LYS A 59 -0.97 1.14 -10.38
C LYS A 59 -0.27 -0.14 -9.96
N GLN A 60 0.97 -0.02 -9.50
CA GLN A 60 1.83 -1.17 -9.21
C GLN A 60 2.80 -0.81 -8.09
N VAL A 61 2.85 -1.65 -7.06
CA VAL A 61 3.79 -1.54 -5.94
C VAL A 61 4.71 -2.76 -5.95
N GLU A 62 6.01 -2.53 -6.10
CA GLU A 62 7.05 -3.54 -6.09
C GLU A 62 7.64 -3.75 -4.69
N GLU A 63 8.25 -4.92 -4.50
CA GLU A 63 9.05 -5.24 -3.31
C GLU A 63 10.22 -4.25 -3.17
N SER A 64 10.48 -3.82 -1.93
CA SER A 64 11.61 -2.92 -1.70
C SER A 64 12.94 -3.66 -1.77
N LYS A 65 13.98 -2.96 -2.28
CA LYS A 65 15.37 -3.45 -2.20
C LYS A 65 16.07 -3.03 -0.90
N LYS A 66 15.45 -2.17 -0.11
CA LYS A 66 16.01 -1.60 1.11
C LYS A 66 15.04 -1.86 2.26
N TYR A 67 15.56 -2.18 3.43
CA TYR A 67 14.73 -2.21 4.64
C TYR A 67 14.20 -0.80 4.89
N ILE A 68 12.88 -0.69 5.11
CA ILE A 68 12.20 0.58 5.37
C ILE A 68 12.89 1.26 6.56
N VAL A 69 13.71 2.27 6.30
CA VAL A 69 14.50 2.95 7.33
C VAL A 69 13.54 3.55 8.36
N ASN A 70 13.80 3.25 9.64
CA ASN A 70 12.93 3.55 10.77
C ASN A 70 12.82 5.04 11.13
N ASP A 71 13.55 5.92 10.44
CA ASP A 71 13.72 7.32 10.82
C ASP A 71 12.71 8.28 10.21
N VAL A 72 11.71 7.78 9.47
CA VAL A 72 10.59 8.64 9.07
C VAL A 72 9.71 8.86 10.29
N LEU A 73 10.09 9.89 11.05
CA LEU A 73 9.36 10.56 12.13
C LEU A 73 7.86 10.39 11.96
N LYS A 74 7.16 10.12 13.07
CA LYS A 74 5.69 10.06 13.23
C LYS A 74 4.96 11.19 12.47
N MET A 75 4.87 11.07 11.16
CA MET A 75 4.17 12.03 10.33
C MET A 75 2.72 11.59 10.32
N ILE A 76 1.88 12.42 10.93
CA ILE A 76 0.44 12.23 10.90
C ILE A 76 -0.01 12.62 9.49
N PHE A 77 -0.08 11.65 8.60
CA PHE A 77 -0.60 11.88 7.26
C PHE A 77 -2.11 12.07 7.35
N ASN A 78 -2.68 13.01 6.60
CA ASN A 78 -4.14 13.15 6.47
C ASN A 78 -4.73 12.13 5.47
N LEU A 79 -4.04 11.00 5.31
CA LEU A 79 -4.32 9.99 4.30
C LEU A 79 -5.54 9.19 4.73
N THR A 80 -6.60 9.31 3.95
CA THR A 80 -7.89 8.66 4.21
C THR A 80 -8.14 7.49 3.27
N ARG A 81 -7.45 7.44 2.12
CA ARG A 81 -7.64 6.39 1.11
C ARG A 81 -6.33 5.95 0.49
N ILE A 82 -6.12 4.64 0.43
CA ILE A 82 -5.06 3.98 -0.33
C ILE A 82 -5.71 2.95 -1.24
N SER A 83 -5.31 2.94 -2.51
CA SER A 83 -5.70 1.92 -3.48
C SER A 83 -4.47 1.45 -4.24
N ILE A 84 -4.16 0.16 -4.17
CA ILE A 84 -3.05 -0.46 -4.88
C ILE A 84 -3.63 -1.49 -5.84
N ALA A 85 -3.49 -1.25 -7.15
CA ALA A 85 -4.10 -2.09 -8.18
C ALA A 85 -3.31 -3.39 -8.45
N LYS A 86 -2.01 -3.40 -8.16
CA LYS A 86 -1.14 -4.59 -8.18
C LYS A 86 -0.07 -4.45 -7.11
N CYS A 87 -0.12 -5.27 -6.07
CA CYS A 87 0.81 -5.27 -4.96
C CYS A 87 1.71 -6.50 -5.06
N TYR A 88 2.99 -6.30 -5.31
CA TYR A 88 4.02 -7.31 -5.38
C TYR A 88 4.92 -7.33 -4.15
N ALA A 89 4.80 -6.33 -3.27
CA ALA A 89 5.47 -6.32 -1.98
C ALA A 89 4.98 -7.50 -1.14
N ASN A 90 5.90 -8.17 -0.45
CA ASN A 90 5.55 -9.22 0.49
C ASN A 90 4.70 -8.65 1.64
N PHE A 91 3.96 -9.52 2.32
CA PHE A 91 3.00 -9.11 3.33
C PHE A 91 3.66 -8.41 4.52
N ASP A 92 4.86 -8.83 4.91
CA ASP A 92 5.59 -8.26 6.05
C ASP A 92 5.98 -6.79 5.77
N GLU A 93 6.44 -6.49 4.55
CA GLU A 93 6.69 -5.11 4.10
C GLU A 93 5.42 -4.26 4.13
N LEU A 94 4.31 -4.82 3.65
CA LEU A 94 3.03 -4.12 3.66
C LEU A 94 2.53 -3.90 5.10
N GLU A 95 2.65 -4.87 5.99
CA GLU A 95 2.28 -4.75 7.40
C GLU A 95 3.08 -3.64 8.08
N MET A 96 4.40 -3.59 7.84
CA MET A 96 5.24 -2.50 8.31
C MET A 96 4.80 -1.15 7.74
N PHE A 97 4.51 -1.07 6.44
CA PHE A 97 4.01 0.15 5.81
C PHE A 97 2.69 0.61 6.44
N ILE A 98 1.71 -0.31 6.61
CA ILE A 98 0.41 -0.05 7.24
C ILE A 98 0.58 0.49 8.66
N SER A 99 1.51 -0.09 9.44
CA SER A 99 1.79 0.36 10.80
C SER A 99 2.30 1.80 10.88
N LYS A 100 2.89 2.32 9.78
CA LYS A 100 3.44 3.67 9.65
C LYS A 100 2.47 4.66 9.02
N VAL A 101 1.50 4.21 8.22
CA VAL A 101 0.51 5.11 7.60
C VAL A 101 -0.62 5.47 8.55
N SER A 102 -1.31 6.56 8.19
CA SER A 102 -2.24 7.29 9.05
C SER A 102 -3.27 6.42 9.77
N LEU A 103 -3.44 6.70 11.06
CA LEU A 103 -4.58 6.22 11.86
C LEU A 103 -5.93 6.63 11.25
N GLN A 104 -5.98 7.65 10.39
CA GLN A 104 -7.23 8.13 9.77
C GLN A 104 -7.59 7.41 8.46
N LEU A 105 -6.89 6.32 8.12
CA LEU A 105 -7.18 5.57 6.91
C LEU A 105 -8.59 4.97 6.97
N GLN A 106 -9.45 5.37 6.03
CA GLN A 106 -10.85 4.95 5.95
C GLN A 106 -11.09 3.92 4.84
N VAL A 107 -10.25 3.92 3.81
CA VAL A 107 -10.37 3.01 2.67
C VAL A 107 -9.01 2.42 2.34
N LEU A 108 -8.93 1.09 2.38
CA LEU A 108 -7.79 0.33 1.92
C LEU A 108 -8.26 -0.66 0.85
N ARG A 109 -7.71 -0.52 -0.37
CA ARG A 109 -7.96 -1.45 -1.47
C ARG A 109 -6.65 -2.04 -1.95
N ILE A 110 -6.54 -3.35 -1.94
CA ILE A 110 -5.33 -4.06 -2.35
C ILE A 110 -5.70 -5.22 -3.27
N ASN A 111 -4.98 -5.32 -4.38
CA ASN A 111 -4.99 -6.48 -5.26
C ASN A 111 -3.57 -7.06 -5.37
N THR A 112 -3.40 -8.36 -5.16
CA THR A 112 -2.12 -9.08 -5.15
C THR A 112 -2.29 -10.47 -5.78
N PHE A 113 -1.18 -11.15 -6.08
CA PHE A 113 -1.23 -12.51 -6.66
C PHE A 113 -0.03 -13.41 -6.33
N ARG A 114 0.92 -12.96 -5.51
CA ARG A 114 2.23 -13.63 -5.37
C ARG A 114 2.47 -14.24 -4.00
N ASP A 115 2.03 -13.57 -2.94
CA ASP A 115 2.38 -13.93 -1.57
C ASP A 115 1.17 -14.50 -0.83
N VAL A 116 1.21 -15.81 -0.59
CA VAL A 116 0.17 -16.57 0.13
C VAL A 116 -0.03 -16.08 1.56
N ALA A 117 0.92 -15.33 2.15
CA ALA A 117 0.73 -14.71 3.46
C ALA A 117 -0.42 -13.70 3.47
N TYR A 118 -0.78 -13.13 2.33
CA TYR A 118 -1.97 -12.27 2.19
C TYR A 118 -3.29 -13.01 2.41
N LEU A 119 -3.30 -14.34 2.29
CA LEU A 119 -4.47 -15.17 2.52
C LEU A 119 -4.69 -15.50 4.01
N ASP A 120 -3.84 -15.00 4.91
CA ASP A 120 -4.00 -15.20 6.34
C ASP A 120 -4.94 -14.14 6.94
N ALA A 121 -6.23 -14.49 7.06
CA ALA A 121 -7.25 -13.60 7.61
C ALA A 121 -6.93 -13.11 9.04
N ASN A 122 -6.33 -13.95 9.89
CA ASN A 122 -5.96 -13.59 11.26
C ASN A 122 -4.87 -12.51 11.31
N ARG A 123 -3.96 -12.50 10.32
CA ARG A 123 -2.97 -11.42 10.20
C ARG A 123 -3.65 -10.11 9.83
N TRP A 124 -4.56 -10.13 8.86
CA TRP A 124 -5.34 -8.96 8.48
C TRP A 124 -6.15 -8.40 9.64
N GLU A 125 -6.89 -9.25 10.35
CA GLU A 125 -7.69 -8.85 11.50
C GLU A 125 -6.83 -8.13 12.56
N ARG A 126 -5.65 -8.69 12.87
CA ARG A 126 -4.70 -8.11 13.82
C ARG A 126 -4.23 -6.73 13.39
N ILE A 127 -3.86 -6.57 12.12
CA ILE A 127 -3.40 -5.29 11.57
C ILE A 127 -4.51 -4.26 11.59
N ILE A 128 -5.71 -4.64 11.11
CA ILE A 128 -6.86 -3.74 11.03
C ILE A 128 -7.24 -3.27 12.43
N SER A 129 -7.41 -4.21 13.38
CA SER A 129 -7.80 -3.93 14.75
C SER A 129 -6.78 -3.07 15.51
N LYS A 130 -5.49 -3.18 15.16
CA LYS A 130 -4.42 -2.47 15.87
C LYS A 130 -4.08 -1.11 15.25
N HIS A 131 -4.08 -1.01 13.92
CA HIS A 131 -3.51 0.14 13.20
C HIS A 131 -4.54 0.93 12.39
N LEU A 132 -5.68 0.32 12.01
CA LEU A 132 -6.64 0.92 11.07
C LEU A 132 -8.01 1.13 11.74
N LEU A 133 -8.01 1.81 12.90
CA LEU A 133 -9.19 1.99 13.75
C LEU A 133 -10.37 2.74 13.11
N TYR A 134 -10.13 3.46 12.02
CA TYR A 134 -11.15 4.24 11.29
C TYR A 134 -11.46 3.66 9.91
N LEU A 135 -11.03 2.42 9.64
CA LEU A 135 -11.25 1.75 8.37
C LEU A 135 -12.73 1.41 8.19
N ASN A 136 -13.33 2.00 7.16
CA ASN A 136 -14.72 1.76 6.80
C ASN A 136 -14.85 0.78 5.64
N ILE A 137 -13.84 0.75 4.76
CA ILE A 137 -13.84 -0.07 3.56
C ILE A 137 -12.49 -0.77 3.46
N PHE A 138 -12.53 -2.09 3.60
CA PHE A 138 -11.43 -2.98 3.25
C PHE A 138 -11.84 -3.80 2.05
N GLU A 139 -11.16 -3.62 0.92
CA GLU A 139 -11.35 -4.45 -0.27
C GLU A 139 -10.04 -5.15 -0.58
N PHE A 140 -10.08 -6.47 -0.52
CA PHE A 140 -8.95 -7.34 -0.81
C PHE A 140 -9.28 -8.23 -2.00
N LYS A 141 -8.34 -8.31 -2.94
CA LYS A 141 -8.38 -9.25 -4.06
C LYS A 141 -7.07 -10.01 -4.11
N HIS A 142 -7.17 -11.32 -4.23
CA HIS A 142 -6.05 -12.20 -4.51
C HIS A 142 -6.35 -12.89 -5.84
N GLU A 143 -5.51 -12.65 -6.84
CA GLU A 143 -5.58 -13.33 -8.12
C GLU A 143 -4.58 -14.49 -8.10
N GLU A 144 -4.97 -15.68 -8.56
CA GLU A 144 -4.03 -16.79 -8.76
C GLU A 144 -4.08 -17.21 -10.22
N SER A 145 -2.90 -17.36 -10.83
CA SER A 145 -2.81 -18.00 -12.13
C SER A 145 -2.93 -19.50 -11.93
N ILE A 146 -4.09 -20.05 -12.27
CA ILE A 146 -4.32 -21.49 -12.33
C ILE A 146 -3.61 -21.98 -13.61
N ASP A 147 -2.39 -22.48 -13.48
CA ASP A 147 -1.76 -23.25 -14.55
C ASP A 147 -2.17 -24.74 -14.46
N LYS A 148 -1.65 -25.56 -15.37
CA LYS A 148 -2.02 -26.98 -15.46
C LYS A 148 -1.57 -27.80 -14.24
N ASP A 149 -0.69 -27.24 -13.42
CA ASP A 149 -0.10 -27.87 -12.24
C ASP A 149 -0.64 -27.27 -10.94
N PHE A 150 -1.79 -26.57 -11.01
CA PHE A 150 -2.44 -26.00 -9.84
C PHE A 150 -2.89 -27.10 -8.87
N GLU A 151 -2.23 -27.18 -7.72
CA GLU A 151 -2.65 -27.98 -6.58
C GLU A 151 -3.16 -27.06 -5.45
N ALA A 152 -4.37 -27.34 -4.97
CA ALA A 152 -4.92 -26.65 -3.81
C ALA A 152 -4.04 -26.94 -2.58
N SER A 153 -3.21 -25.98 -2.20
CA SER A 153 -2.43 -26.00 -0.98
C SER A 153 -3.26 -25.65 0.26
N VAL A 154 -2.74 -25.95 1.45
CA VAL A 154 -3.33 -25.60 2.77
C VAL A 154 -3.61 -24.08 2.89
N TYR A 155 -2.97 -23.24 2.08
CA TYR A 155 -3.22 -21.80 2.07
C TYR A 155 -4.62 -21.44 1.53
N HIS A 156 -5.17 -22.24 0.62
CA HIS A 156 -6.53 -22.03 0.12
C HIS A 156 -7.58 -22.30 1.20
N GLU A 157 -7.29 -23.16 2.17
CA GLU A 157 -8.18 -23.38 3.32
C GLU A 157 -8.30 -22.12 4.21
N LYS A 158 -7.25 -21.28 4.24
CA LYS A 158 -7.25 -20.01 4.98
C LYS A 158 -8.19 -18.95 4.39
N LEU A 159 -8.57 -19.07 3.12
CA LEU A 159 -9.55 -18.18 2.48
C LEU A 159 -10.89 -18.19 3.21
N ASN A 160 -11.25 -19.32 3.83
CA ASN A 160 -12.48 -19.42 4.63
C ASN A 160 -12.51 -18.43 5.79
N GLY A 161 -11.35 -17.99 6.29
CA GLY A 161 -11.25 -16.99 7.35
C GLY A 161 -11.81 -15.62 6.97
N PHE A 162 -11.86 -15.27 5.68
CA PHE A 162 -12.46 -14.01 5.20
C PHE A 162 -13.99 -14.07 5.09
N ASN A 163 -14.57 -15.27 5.12
CA ASN A 163 -16.03 -15.50 5.07
C ASN A 163 -16.66 -15.64 6.46
N SER A 164 -15.84 -15.52 7.52
CA SER A 164 -16.33 -15.51 8.90
C SER A 164 -17.15 -14.25 9.15
N LEU A 165 -18.44 -14.42 9.41
CA LEU A 165 -19.33 -13.34 9.84
C LEU A 165 -18.79 -12.78 11.17
N PHE A 166 -18.32 -11.53 11.14
CA PHE A 166 -18.07 -10.71 12.34
C PHE A 166 -19.39 -10.39 13.04
#